data_AF-A0A5K4EFH6-F1
#
_entry.id   AF-A0A5K4EFH6-F1
#
_cell.length_a   1.000
_cell.length_b   1.000
_cell.length_c   1.000
_cell.angle_alpha   90.00
_cell.angle_beta   90.00
_cell.angle_gamma   90.00
#
_symmetry.space_group_name_H-M   'P 1'
#
loop_
_entity.id
_entity.type
_entity.pdbx_description
1 polymer ?
#
loop_
_entity_poly.entity_id
_entity_poly.type
_entity_poly.pdbx_seq_one_letter_code
_entity_poly.pdbx_strand_id
1 'polypeptide(L)'
;MKHDITTVLKNPLIAYYKIFDPENIAQFAAIAPAPSKDFYHLLITSTKFKLRWWRITSRNDGAKFHPGESIATYEEFEQDDRMHNEILRVMGHKTLDYCLNICAGKLDYLVRIPNEILVEIIFYLNLEDVINLGTTSKYFHEICNSDSLWREIYVNTTLSQPSRPVEELAKLFGWKKLLFTSKLHLQIQLRRLTLEESDDNENIRTNVYHDPGLYLGVC
;
A
#
# COMPACT_ATOMS: atom_id res chain seq x y z
N MET A 1 -24.70 1.02 0.86
CA MET A 1 -24.89 0.54 2.24
C MET A 1 -23.90 1.30 3.11
N LYS A 2 -24.35 2.31 3.88
CA LYS A 2 -23.43 3.03 4.79
C LYS A 2 -23.02 2.02 5.87
N HIS A 3 -21.77 1.57 5.84
CA HIS A 3 -21.24 0.77 6.93
C HIS A 3 -21.04 1.71 8.11
N ASP A 4 -21.86 1.55 9.15
CA ASP A 4 -21.64 2.22 10.42
C ASP A 4 -20.26 1.84 10.94
N ILE A 5 -19.35 2.82 10.99
CA ILE A 5 -17.97 2.62 11.44
C ILE A 5 -17.91 2.04 12.85
N THR A 6 -18.89 2.37 13.71
CA THR A 6 -18.90 1.82 15.07
C THR A 6 -19.18 0.33 15.06
N THR A 7 -19.93 -0.18 14.07
CA THR A 7 -20.13 -1.61 13.84
C THR A 7 -18.86 -2.28 13.32
N VAL A 8 -18.15 -1.61 12.41
CA VAL A 8 -16.86 -2.11 11.88
C VAL A 8 -15.83 -2.24 13.00
N LEU A 9 -15.66 -1.20 13.82
CA LEU A 9 -14.69 -1.19 14.92
C LEU A 9 -15.02 -2.20 16.03
N LYS A 10 -16.29 -2.62 16.15
CA LYS A 10 -16.73 -3.68 17.09
C LYS A 10 -16.49 -5.10 16.57
N ASN A 11 -15.92 -5.28 15.39
CA ASN A 11 -15.67 -6.61 14.84
C ASN A 11 -14.72 -7.42 15.76
N PRO A 12 -15.06 -8.70 16.08
CA PRO A 12 -14.25 -9.52 16.98
C PRO A 12 -12.84 -9.80 16.47
N LEU A 13 -12.63 -9.90 15.14
CA LEU A 13 -11.28 -10.07 14.57
C LEU A 13 -10.44 -8.80 14.73
N ILE A 14 -11.05 -7.63 14.57
CA ILE A 14 -10.39 -6.34 14.78
C ILE A 14 -9.93 -6.21 16.24
N ALA A 15 -10.77 -6.61 17.18
CA ALA A 15 -10.44 -6.63 18.59
C ALA A 15 -9.35 -7.67 18.93
N TYR A 16 -9.43 -8.88 18.37
CA TYR A 16 -8.47 -9.95 18.60
C TYR A 16 -7.05 -9.57 18.17
N TYR A 17 -6.91 -9.01 16.97
CA TYR A 17 -5.63 -8.56 16.43
C TYR A 17 -5.22 -7.16 16.87
N LYS A 18 -6.03 -6.50 17.71
CA LYS A 18 -5.80 -5.13 18.22
C LYS A 18 -5.47 -4.13 17.09
N ILE A 19 -6.17 -4.24 15.97
CA ILE A 19 -5.91 -3.42 14.76
C ILE A 19 -6.16 -1.94 15.04
N PHE A 20 -7.14 -1.62 15.90
CA PHE A 20 -7.39 -0.26 16.36
C PHE A 20 -7.36 -0.22 17.89
N ASP A 21 -6.71 0.82 18.42
CA ASP A 21 -6.90 1.21 19.81
C ASP A 21 -8.24 1.98 19.91
N PRO A 22 -9.21 1.49 20.71
CA PRO A 22 -10.52 2.13 20.82
C PRO A 22 -10.45 3.54 21.40
N GLU A 23 -9.40 3.88 22.15
CA GLU A 23 -9.20 5.21 22.74
C GLU A 23 -8.42 6.14 21.81
N ASN A 24 -7.61 5.60 20.89
CA ASN A 24 -6.77 6.37 20.00
C ASN A 24 -6.65 5.72 18.62
N ILE A 25 -7.61 5.99 17.74
CA ILE A 25 -7.52 5.56 16.34
C ILE A 25 -6.46 6.40 15.63
N ALA A 26 -6.50 7.71 15.84
CA ALA A 26 -5.52 8.65 15.34
C ALA A 26 -5.52 9.94 16.16
N GLN A 27 -4.38 10.61 16.18
CA GLN A 27 -4.21 11.89 16.81
C GLN A 27 -3.39 12.82 15.94
N PHE A 28 -3.75 14.10 15.94
CA PHE A 28 -3.07 15.15 15.19
C PHE A 28 -2.86 16.34 16.10
N ALA A 29 -1.68 16.96 16.01
CA ALA A 29 -1.36 18.20 16.72
C ALA A 29 -0.85 19.22 15.71
N ALA A 30 -1.32 20.46 15.84
CA ALA A 30 -0.96 21.54 14.93
C ALA A 30 -1.02 22.89 15.64
N ILE A 31 -0.31 23.88 15.08
CA ILE A 31 -0.37 25.27 15.53
C ILE A 31 -1.16 26.05 14.48
N ALA A 32 -2.15 26.82 14.93
CA ALA A 32 -2.96 27.64 14.06
C ALA A 32 -2.11 28.65 13.28
N PRO A 33 -2.48 28.98 12.03
CA PRO A 33 -1.78 30.00 11.27
C PRO A 33 -1.82 31.37 11.97
N ALA A 34 -0.91 32.26 11.58
CA ALA A 34 -0.92 33.63 12.05
C ALA A 34 -2.28 34.30 11.75
N PRO A 35 -2.80 35.17 12.65
CA PRO A 35 -2.12 35.74 13.81
C PRO A 35 -2.28 34.98 15.14
N SER A 36 -3.16 33.96 15.21
CA SER A 36 -3.52 33.30 16.48
C SER A 36 -2.36 32.50 17.08
N LYS A 37 -1.73 31.60 16.29
CA LYS A 37 -0.71 30.67 16.79
C LYS A 37 -1.15 29.80 17.98
N ASP A 38 -2.45 29.61 18.16
CA ASP A 38 -3.01 28.72 19.18
C ASP A 38 -2.67 27.26 18.87
N PHE A 39 -2.52 26.44 19.90
CA PHE A 39 -2.22 25.03 19.75
C PHE A 39 -3.52 24.23 19.66
N TYR A 40 -3.62 23.33 18.69
CA TYR A 40 -4.78 22.45 18.48
C TYR A 40 -4.36 20.99 18.55
N HIS A 41 -5.25 20.17 19.11
CA HIS A 41 -5.10 18.72 19.19
C HIS A 41 -6.42 18.05 18.79
N LEU A 42 -6.39 17.25 17.74
CA LEU A 42 -7.49 16.43 17.30
C LEU A 42 -7.24 14.99 17.74
N LEU A 43 -8.18 14.41 18.47
CA LEU A 43 -8.18 13.00 18.86
C LEU A 43 -9.40 12.31 18.27
N ILE A 44 -9.15 11.22 17.55
CA ILE A 44 -10.19 10.37 16.97
C ILE A 44 -10.24 9.08 17.79
N THR A 45 -11.38 8.83 18.41
CA THR A 45 -11.64 7.58 19.15
C THR A 45 -12.55 6.67 18.33
N SER A 46 -12.80 5.46 18.84
CA SER A 46 -13.76 4.53 18.25
C SER A 46 -15.20 5.04 18.14
N THR A 47 -15.53 6.13 18.84
CA THR A 47 -16.91 6.64 18.90
C THR A 47 -17.03 8.13 18.59
N LYS A 48 -15.96 8.91 18.76
CA LYS A 48 -16.04 10.39 18.75
C LYS A 48 -14.77 11.04 18.20
N PHE A 49 -14.95 12.21 17.64
CA PHE A 49 -13.91 13.20 17.39
C PHE A 49 -13.86 14.16 18.58
N LYS A 50 -12.66 14.47 19.06
CA LYS A 50 -12.40 15.48 20.09
C LYS A 50 -11.39 16.48 19.57
N LEU A 51 -11.84 17.70 19.27
CA LEU A 51 -10.98 18.81 18.90
C LEU A 51 -10.75 19.69 20.13
N ARG A 52 -9.50 19.78 20.57
CA ARG A 52 -9.07 20.61 21.70
C ARG A 52 -8.19 21.73 21.21
N TRP A 53 -8.26 22.87 21.88
CA TRP A 53 -7.37 23.98 21.60
C TRP A 53 -6.94 24.72 22.86
N TRP A 54 -5.71 25.22 22.83
CA TRP A 54 -5.09 26.01 23.88
C TRP A 54 -4.70 27.34 23.30
N ARG A 55 -5.22 28.40 23.91
CA ARG A 55 -4.87 29.76 23.49
C ARG A 55 -3.43 30.06 23.89
N ILE A 56 -2.60 30.44 22.93
CA ILE A 56 -1.20 30.81 23.16
C ILE A 56 -1.08 32.33 23.12
N THR A 57 -0.65 32.93 24.22
CA THR A 57 -0.50 34.39 24.36
C THR A 57 0.88 34.71 24.92
N SER A 58 1.53 35.73 24.36
CA SER A 58 2.77 36.27 24.91
C SER A 58 2.53 37.20 26.11
N ARG A 59 1.27 37.58 26.36
CA ARG A 59 0.91 38.44 27.49
C ARG A 59 0.89 37.60 28.77
N ASN A 60 1.20 38.21 29.91
CA ASN A 60 1.19 37.56 31.22
C ASN A 60 -0.25 37.24 31.74
N ASP A 61 -1.21 37.08 30.83
CA ASP A 61 -2.60 36.74 31.09
C ASP A 61 -2.95 35.31 30.67
N GLY A 62 -1.96 34.50 30.28
CA GLY A 62 -2.14 33.10 29.88
C GLY A 62 -2.92 32.25 30.89
N ALA A 63 -2.74 32.51 32.20
CA ALA A 63 -3.46 31.81 33.26
C ALA A 63 -4.99 32.02 33.24
N LYS A 64 -5.49 33.02 32.49
CA LYS A 64 -6.94 33.29 32.34
C LYS A 64 -7.59 32.43 31.27
N PHE A 65 -6.80 31.82 30.39
CA PHE A 65 -7.32 31.03 29.28
C PHE A 65 -7.28 29.55 29.64
N HIS A 66 -8.46 28.93 29.61
CA HIS A 66 -8.61 27.50 29.76
C HIS A 66 -8.67 26.83 28.38
N PRO A 67 -8.24 25.56 28.27
CA PRO A 67 -8.37 24.82 27.03
C PRO A 67 -9.84 24.69 26.63
N GLY A 68 -10.14 24.90 25.35
CA GLY A 68 -11.44 24.58 24.79
C GLY A 68 -11.48 23.15 24.27
N GLU A 69 -12.68 22.56 24.27
CA GLU A 69 -12.93 21.24 23.70
C GLU A 69 -14.26 21.26 22.94
N SER A 70 -14.25 20.68 21.75
CA SER A 70 -15.42 20.33 20.97
C SER A 70 -15.41 18.82 20.74
N ILE A 71 -16.56 18.18 20.97
CA ILE A 71 -16.73 16.74 20.84
C ILE A 71 -17.90 16.51 19.90
N ALA A 72 -17.70 15.65 18.91
CA ALA A 72 -18.76 15.18 18.02
C ALA A 72 -18.68 13.65 17.87
N THR A 73 -19.82 12.98 17.83
CA THR A 73 -19.91 11.61 17.31
C THR A 73 -19.61 11.56 15.81
N TYR A 74 -19.45 10.37 15.24
CA TYR A 74 -19.26 10.21 13.80
C TYR A 74 -20.42 10.79 12.96
N GLU A 75 -21.66 10.62 13.44
CA GLU A 75 -22.85 11.15 12.77
C GLU A 75 -22.94 12.68 12.87
N GLU A 76 -22.64 13.23 14.04
CA GLU A 76 -22.61 14.69 14.25
C GLU A 76 -21.49 15.33 13.44
N PHE A 77 -20.30 14.72 13.41
CA PHE A 77 -19.17 15.25 12.64
C PHE A 77 -19.45 15.30 11.15
N GLU A 78 -20.14 14.31 10.57
CA GLU A 78 -20.50 14.30 9.15
C GLU A 78 -21.23 15.60 8.72
N GLN A 79 -21.94 16.26 9.64
CA GLN A 79 -22.69 17.49 9.41
C GLN A 79 -22.08 18.74 10.09
N ASP A 80 -20.94 18.61 10.78
CA ASP A 80 -20.32 19.70 11.54
C ASP A 80 -19.36 20.51 10.66
N ASP A 81 -19.93 21.39 9.83
CA ASP A 81 -19.17 22.32 9.00
C ASP A 81 -18.22 23.19 9.82
N ARG A 82 -18.54 23.49 11.08
CA ARG A 82 -17.67 24.30 11.94
C ARG A 82 -16.40 23.54 12.27
N MET A 83 -16.51 22.30 12.74
CA MET A 83 -15.34 21.47 13.04
C MET A 83 -14.54 21.14 11.78
N HIS A 84 -15.20 20.89 10.64
CA HIS A 84 -14.53 20.73 9.34
C HIS A 84 -13.67 21.94 8.98
N ASN A 85 -14.23 23.15 9.07
CA ASN A 85 -13.53 24.38 8.75
C ASN A 85 -12.35 24.65 9.71
N GLU A 86 -12.48 24.34 11.00
CA GLU A 86 -11.38 24.45 11.97
C GLU A 86 -10.23 23.49 11.65
N ILE A 87 -10.54 22.21 11.39
CA ILE A 87 -9.54 21.19 11.01
C ILE A 87 -8.87 21.61 9.70
N LEU A 88 -9.65 22.05 8.71
CA LEU A 88 -9.12 22.51 7.42
C LEU A 88 -8.17 23.70 7.61
N ARG A 89 -8.57 24.71 8.39
CA ARG A 89 -7.77 25.92 8.61
C ARG A 89 -6.45 25.61 9.33
N VAL A 90 -6.47 24.72 10.32
CA VAL A 90 -5.34 24.51 11.23
C VAL A 90 -4.46 23.33 10.81
N MET A 91 -5.04 22.22 10.36
CA MET A 91 -4.34 20.98 10.03
C MET A 91 -4.27 20.71 8.52
N GLY A 92 -5.12 21.35 7.73
CA GLY A 92 -5.10 21.29 6.27
C GLY A 92 -5.96 20.17 5.67
N HIS A 93 -6.02 20.16 4.33
CA HIS A 93 -6.88 19.26 3.56
C HIS A 93 -6.64 17.77 3.85
N LYS A 94 -5.38 17.35 3.95
CA LYS A 94 -5.04 15.93 4.16
C LYS A 94 -5.64 15.37 5.46
N THR A 95 -5.65 16.17 6.53
CA THR A 95 -6.21 15.75 7.81
C THR A 95 -7.73 15.74 7.75
N LEU A 96 -8.36 16.72 7.12
CA LEU A 96 -9.82 16.72 6.93
C LEU A 96 -10.26 15.52 6.08
N ASP A 97 -9.59 15.27 4.95
CA ASP A 97 -9.86 14.12 4.08
C ASP A 97 -9.72 12.81 4.84
N TYR A 98 -8.71 12.70 5.71
CA TYR A 98 -8.54 11.54 6.58
C TYR A 98 -9.74 11.37 7.52
N CYS A 99 -10.19 12.43 8.19
CA CYS A 99 -11.36 12.38 9.09
C CYS A 99 -12.64 11.98 8.35
N LEU A 100 -12.88 12.55 7.16
CA LEU A 100 -14.04 12.25 6.33
C LEU A 100 -13.99 10.82 5.78
N ASN A 101 -12.81 10.34 5.38
CA ASN A 101 -12.64 8.96 4.94
C ASN A 101 -12.95 7.97 6.06
N ILE A 102 -12.49 8.25 7.29
CA ILE A 102 -12.86 7.45 8.46
C ILE A 102 -14.40 7.45 8.62
N CYS A 103 -15.07 8.60 8.57
CA CYS A 103 -16.54 8.66 8.68
C CYS A 103 -17.26 7.87 7.58
N ALA A 104 -16.69 7.83 6.38
CA ALA A 104 -17.18 7.02 5.27
C ALA A 104 -16.87 5.51 5.42
N GLY A 105 -16.26 5.08 6.52
CA GLY A 105 -15.87 3.70 6.79
C GLY A 105 -14.59 3.25 6.05
N LYS A 106 -13.83 4.18 5.48
CA LYS A 106 -12.56 3.91 4.80
C LYS A 106 -11.41 4.00 5.79
N LEU A 107 -11.13 2.87 6.44
CA LEU A 107 -10.06 2.75 7.41
C LEU A 107 -8.74 2.27 6.78
N ASP A 108 -7.64 2.68 7.40
CA ASP A 108 -6.26 2.38 7.04
C ASP A 108 -5.81 1.01 7.61
N TYR A 109 -6.55 -0.06 7.32
CA TYR A 109 -6.27 -1.41 7.87
C TYR A 109 -4.86 -1.90 7.57
N LEU A 110 -4.38 -1.67 6.35
CA LEU A 110 -3.16 -2.28 5.83
C LEU A 110 -1.91 -1.93 6.65
N VAL A 111 -1.86 -0.73 7.23
CA VAL A 111 -0.74 -0.25 8.07
C VAL A 111 -0.89 -0.64 9.54
N ARG A 112 -2.01 -1.27 9.92
CA ARG A 112 -2.35 -1.61 11.32
C ARG A 112 -2.46 -3.11 11.58
N ILE A 113 -2.59 -3.89 10.52
CA ILE A 113 -2.63 -5.35 10.59
C ILE A 113 -1.24 -5.88 11.02
N PRO A 114 -1.17 -6.93 11.85
CA PRO A 114 0.09 -7.57 12.22
C PRO A 114 0.90 -8.03 10.99
N ASN A 115 2.23 -7.96 11.10
CA ASN A 115 3.15 -8.27 10.00
C ASN A 115 2.92 -9.68 9.44
N GLU A 116 2.55 -10.64 10.28
CA GLU A 116 2.33 -12.04 9.88
C GLU A 116 1.19 -12.14 8.85
N ILE A 117 0.07 -11.45 9.10
CA ILE A 117 -1.07 -11.43 8.18
C ILE A 117 -0.74 -10.58 6.96
N LEU A 118 -0.01 -9.49 7.14
CA LEU A 118 0.37 -8.62 6.04
C LEU A 118 1.27 -9.36 5.03
N VAL A 119 2.23 -10.16 5.50
CA VAL A 119 3.08 -11.00 4.67
C VAL A 119 2.25 -12.01 3.87
N GLU A 120 1.27 -12.66 4.50
CA GLU A 120 0.32 -13.54 3.81
C GLU A 120 -0.44 -12.80 2.71
N ILE A 121 -0.96 -11.59 2.98
CA ILE A 121 -1.64 -10.76 1.98
C ILE A 121 -0.69 -10.46 0.81
N ILE A 122 0.57 -10.12 1.09
CA ILE A 122 1.58 -9.83 0.07
C ILE A 122 1.85 -11.05 -0.81
N PHE A 123 1.78 -12.28 -0.29
CA PHE A 123 1.95 -13.49 -1.11
C PHE A 123 0.83 -13.72 -2.13
N TYR A 124 -0.36 -13.14 -1.94
CA TYR A 124 -1.43 -13.18 -2.92
C TYR A 124 -1.29 -12.11 -4.02
N LEU A 125 -0.35 -11.18 -3.89
CA LEU A 125 -0.13 -10.12 -4.87
C LEU A 125 0.81 -10.58 -6.00
N ASN A 126 0.61 -10.00 -7.18
CA ASN A 126 1.58 -10.17 -8.26
C ASN A 126 2.88 -9.44 -7.94
N LEU A 127 4.00 -9.87 -8.53
CA LEU A 127 5.31 -9.26 -8.30
C LEU A 127 5.33 -7.74 -8.57
N GLU A 128 4.58 -7.28 -9.57
CA GLU A 128 4.46 -5.85 -9.89
C GLU A 128 3.72 -5.08 -8.77
N ASP A 129 2.63 -5.66 -8.25
CA ASP A 129 1.86 -5.08 -7.16
C ASP A 129 2.69 -5.02 -5.87
N VAL A 130 3.53 -6.02 -5.60
CA VAL A 130 4.47 -6.00 -4.45
C VAL A 130 5.48 -4.86 -4.59
N ILE A 131 6.02 -4.62 -5.80
CA ILE A 131 6.91 -3.49 -6.04
C ILE A 131 6.18 -2.16 -5.82
N ASN A 132 4.99 -2.02 -6.42
CA ASN A 132 4.18 -0.81 -6.32
C ASN A 132 3.81 -0.53 -4.86
N LEU A 133 3.41 -1.53 -4.10
CA LEU A 133 3.13 -1.43 -2.67
C LEU A 133 4.32 -0.89 -1.89
N GLY A 134 5.54 -1.37 -2.20
CA GLY A 134 6.79 -0.90 -1.61
C GLY A 134 7.17 0.56 -1.93
N THR A 135 6.44 1.24 -2.83
CA THR A 135 6.62 2.67 -3.12
C THR A 135 5.65 3.59 -2.39
N THR A 136 4.65 3.03 -1.71
CA THR A 136 3.55 3.80 -1.10
C THR A 136 3.92 4.45 0.25
N SER A 137 4.73 3.76 1.07
CA SER A 137 5.13 4.25 2.39
C SER A 137 6.49 3.68 2.81
N LYS A 138 7.16 4.31 3.78
CA LYS A 138 8.41 3.78 4.34
C LYS A 138 8.23 2.41 4.98
N TYR A 139 7.11 2.20 5.67
CA TYR A 139 6.77 0.93 6.29
C TYR A 139 6.63 -0.20 5.26
N PHE A 140 5.86 0.03 4.18
CA PHE A 140 5.74 -0.96 3.10
C PHE A 140 7.04 -1.11 2.32
N HIS A 141 7.85 -0.06 2.21
CA HIS A 141 9.17 -0.15 1.60
C HIS A 141 10.06 -1.15 2.33
N GLU A 142 10.09 -1.11 3.67
CA GLU A 142 10.90 -2.04 4.46
C GLU A 142 10.40 -3.48 4.32
N ILE A 143 9.08 -3.71 4.41
CA ILE A 143 8.50 -5.05 4.30
C ILE A 143 8.68 -5.63 2.89
N CYS A 144 8.29 -4.87 1.86
CA CYS A 144 8.32 -5.31 0.46
C CYS A 144 9.74 -5.40 -0.11
N ASN A 145 10.77 -4.94 0.59
CA ASN A 145 12.18 -5.11 0.22
C ASN A 145 12.95 -6.01 1.18
N SER A 146 12.28 -6.66 2.14
CA SER A 146 12.92 -7.60 3.05
C SER A 146 13.42 -8.85 2.31
N ASP A 147 14.65 -9.27 2.61
CA ASP A 147 15.28 -10.41 1.93
C ASP A 147 14.54 -11.73 2.22
N SER A 148 13.98 -11.85 3.43
CA SER A 148 13.13 -12.98 3.84
C SER A 148 11.88 -13.13 2.98
N LEU A 149 11.16 -12.03 2.72
CA LEU A 149 9.98 -12.03 1.87
C LEU A 149 10.34 -12.50 0.46
N TRP A 150 11.41 -11.94 -0.12
CA TRP A 150 11.82 -12.30 -1.47
C TRP A 150 12.32 -13.75 -1.58
N ARG A 151 12.88 -14.33 -0.51
CA ARG A 151 13.20 -15.77 -0.45
C ARG A 151 11.95 -16.62 -0.56
N GLU A 152 10.92 -16.29 0.20
CA GLU A 152 9.65 -17.02 0.21
C GLU A 152 8.91 -16.87 -1.13
N ILE A 153 8.89 -15.65 -1.71
CA ILE A 153 8.38 -15.42 -3.07
C ILE A 153 9.13 -16.30 -4.08
N TYR A 154 10.46 -16.40 -3.97
CA TYR A 154 11.26 -17.22 -4.86
C TYR A 154 10.88 -18.71 -4.76
N VAL A 155 10.78 -19.25 -3.54
CA VAL A 155 10.40 -20.66 -3.32
C VAL A 155 9.00 -20.94 -3.87
N ASN A 156 8.04 -20.05 -3.59
CA ASN A 156 6.66 -20.18 -4.07
C ASN A 156 6.57 -20.10 -5.60
N THR A 157 7.40 -19.26 -6.24
CA THR A 157 7.40 -19.10 -7.70
C THR A 157 8.08 -20.28 -8.41
N THR A 158 9.18 -20.79 -7.85
CA THR A 158 9.97 -21.88 -8.44
C THR A 158 9.48 -23.27 -8.05
N LEU A 159 8.54 -23.35 -7.09
CA LEU A 159 7.99 -24.59 -6.52
C LEU A 159 9.09 -25.56 -6.07
N SER A 160 10.26 -25.04 -5.67
CA SER A 160 11.46 -25.82 -5.35
C SER A 160 12.28 -25.11 -4.28
N GLN A 161 12.91 -25.89 -3.40
CA GLN A 161 13.85 -25.33 -2.43
C GLN A 161 15.11 -24.84 -3.14
N PRO A 162 15.65 -23.67 -2.77
CA PRO A 162 16.86 -23.16 -3.40
C PRO A 162 18.04 -24.09 -3.11
N SER A 163 18.82 -24.39 -4.14
CA SER A 163 20.06 -25.14 -4.00
C SER A 163 21.12 -24.30 -3.26
N ARG A 164 22.09 -24.95 -2.63
CA ARG A 164 23.17 -24.26 -1.88
C ARG A 164 23.88 -23.15 -2.69
N PRO A 165 24.22 -23.32 -3.98
CA PRO A 165 24.80 -22.24 -4.78
C PRO A 165 23.85 -21.05 -4.96
N VAL A 166 22.54 -21.28 -5.10
CA VAL A 166 21.54 -20.23 -5.20
C VAL A 166 21.42 -19.46 -3.88
N GLU A 167 21.48 -20.15 -2.74
CA GLU A 167 21.51 -19.49 -1.43
C GLU A 167 22.78 -18.67 -1.22
N GLU A 168 23.95 -19.15 -1.66
CA GLU A 168 25.21 -18.41 -1.59
C GLU A 168 25.17 -17.15 -2.49
N LEU A 169 24.61 -17.26 -3.70
CA LEU A 169 24.36 -16.11 -4.56
C LEU A 169 23.35 -15.12 -3.94
N ALA A 170 22.32 -15.63 -3.26
CA ALA A 170 21.31 -14.79 -2.63
C ALA A 170 21.89 -13.97 -1.49
N LYS A 171 22.81 -14.55 -0.70
CA LYS A 171 23.53 -13.81 0.34
C LYS A 171 24.39 -12.67 -0.21
N LEU A 172 24.90 -12.79 -1.43
CA LEU A 172 25.74 -11.77 -2.07
C LEU A 172 24.93 -10.66 -2.74
N PHE A 173 23.83 -11.00 -3.42
CA PHE A 173 23.09 -10.07 -4.28
C PHE A 173 21.68 -9.73 -3.80
N GLY A 174 21.11 -10.52 -2.90
CA GLY A 174 19.73 -10.46 -2.41
C GLY A 174 18.76 -11.28 -3.26
N TRP A 175 17.75 -11.86 -2.61
CA TRP A 175 16.73 -12.70 -3.28
C TRP A 175 15.94 -11.94 -4.34
N LYS A 176 15.63 -10.67 -4.07
CA LYS A 176 14.93 -9.79 -5.01
C LYS A 176 15.64 -9.75 -6.36
N LYS A 177 16.95 -9.47 -6.36
CA LYS A 177 17.74 -9.37 -7.60
C LYS A 177 17.74 -10.70 -8.32
N LEU A 178 18.02 -11.81 -7.63
CA LEU A 178 18.07 -13.14 -8.24
C LEU A 178 16.77 -13.54 -8.94
N LEU A 179 15.62 -13.25 -8.33
CA LEU A 179 14.32 -13.54 -8.95
C LEU A 179 14.13 -12.76 -10.25
N PHE A 180 14.53 -11.48 -10.28
CA PHE A 180 14.46 -10.69 -11.51
C PHE A 180 15.50 -11.14 -12.54
N THR A 181 16.70 -11.59 -12.12
CA THR A 181 17.69 -12.15 -13.05
C THR A 181 17.21 -13.46 -13.67
N SER A 182 16.54 -14.34 -12.91
CA SER A 182 16.00 -15.60 -13.46
C SER A 182 14.84 -15.36 -14.41
N LYS A 183 13.95 -14.40 -14.10
CA LYS A 183 12.85 -14.00 -14.99
C LYS A 183 13.36 -13.34 -16.27
N LEU A 184 14.39 -12.48 -16.17
CA LEU A 184 15.06 -11.90 -17.34
C LEU A 184 15.75 -12.98 -18.18
N HIS A 185 16.41 -13.94 -17.55
CA HIS A 185 17.03 -15.07 -18.23
C HIS A 185 15.99 -15.89 -19.02
N LEU A 186 14.84 -16.18 -18.41
CA LEU A 186 13.72 -16.86 -19.06
C LEU A 186 13.12 -16.03 -20.20
N GLN A 187 12.97 -14.71 -20.04
CA GLN A 187 12.51 -13.83 -21.13
C GLN A 187 13.49 -13.78 -22.30
N ILE A 188 14.80 -13.78 -22.03
CA ILE A 188 15.84 -13.85 -23.07
C ILE A 188 15.75 -15.19 -23.80
N GLN A 189 15.57 -16.30 -23.09
CA GLN A 189 15.41 -17.63 -23.69
C GLN A 189 14.14 -17.73 -24.53
N LEU A 190 13.00 -17.25 -24.02
CA LEU A 190 11.75 -17.19 -24.79
C LEU A 190 11.90 -16.33 -26.05
N ARG A 191 12.58 -15.17 -25.96
CA ARG A 191 12.83 -14.31 -27.12
C ARG A 191 13.69 -15.01 -28.19
N ARG A 192 14.69 -15.79 -27.76
CA ARG A 192 15.49 -16.62 -28.68
C ARG A 192 14.64 -17.68 -29.36
N LEU A 193 13.81 -18.40 -28.60
CA LEU A 193 12.90 -19.41 -29.14
C LEU A 193 11.89 -18.82 -30.12
N THR A 194 11.30 -17.65 -29.84
CA THR A 194 10.38 -16.99 -30.78
C THR A 194 11.06 -16.49 -32.05
N LEU A 195 12.36 -16.14 -31.96
CA LEU A 195 13.16 -15.74 -33.13
C LEU A 195 13.54 -16.97 -33.97
N GLU A 196 13.91 -18.06 -33.32
CA GLU A 196 14.18 -19.35 -33.97
C GLU A 196 12.92 -19.92 -34.65
N GLU A 197 11.74 -19.84 -34.02
CA GLU A 197 10.46 -20.21 -34.65
C GLU A 197 10.08 -19.33 -35.85
N SER A 198 10.48 -18.05 -35.85
CA SER A 198 10.27 -17.17 -37.01
C SER A 198 11.23 -17.48 -38.16
N ASP A 199 12.50 -17.77 -37.86
CA ASP A 199 13.51 -18.15 -38.85
C ASP A 199 13.20 -19.54 -39.45
N ASP A 200 12.72 -20.49 -38.65
CA ASP A 200 12.31 -21.81 -39.13
C ASP A 200 11.07 -21.73 -40.04
N ASN A 201 10.11 -20.85 -39.74
CA ASN A 201 8.93 -20.63 -40.61
C ASN A 201 9.28 -19.92 -41.93
N GLU A 202 10.27 -19.01 -41.96
CA GLU A 202 10.77 -18.43 -43.20
C GLU A 202 11.57 -19.45 -44.03
N ASN A 203 12.38 -20.29 -43.40
CA ASN A 203 13.13 -21.36 -44.08
C ASN A 203 12.22 -22.45 -44.66
N ILE A 204 11.09 -22.77 -44.02
CA ILE A 204 10.09 -23.70 -44.59
C ILE A 204 9.42 -23.11 -45.84
N ARG A 205 9.22 -21.78 -45.91
CA ARG A 205 8.65 -21.12 -47.10
C ARG A 205 9.63 -21.06 -48.28
N THR A 206 10.92 -20.98 -48.02
CA THR A 206 11.96 -20.92 -49.07
C THR A 206 12.40 -22.30 -49.56
N ASN A 207 12.22 -23.36 -48.75
CA ASN A 207 12.58 -24.75 -49.12
C ASN A 207 11.48 -25.57 -49.80
N VAL A 208 10.41 -24.95 -50.30
CA VAL A 208 9.50 -25.63 -51.24
C VAL A 208 10.28 -25.86 -52.54
N TYR A 209 10.85 -27.06 -52.66
CA TYR A 209 11.53 -27.55 -53.86
C TYR A 209 10.65 -27.29 -55.09
N HIS A 210 11.11 -26.40 -55.97
CA HIS A 210 10.52 -26.22 -57.29
C HIS A 210 10.93 -27.44 -58.12
N ASP A 211 10.06 -28.44 -58.22
CA ASP A 211 10.26 -29.60 -59.08
C ASP A 211 10.25 -29.14 -60.57
N PRO A 212 11.34 -29.27 -61.33
CA PRO A 212 11.39 -28.82 -62.74
C PRO A 212 10.70 -29.78 -63.72
N GLY A 213 9.98 -30.80 -63.24
CA GLY A 213 9.48 -31.92 -64.05
C GLY A 213 8.11 -31.81 -64.73
N LEU A 214 7.48 -30.64 -64.83
CA LEU A 214 6.10 -30.51 -65.35
C LEU A 214 5.98 -29.60 -66.58
N TYR A 215 6.83 -29.81 -67.58
CA TYR A 215 6.53 -29.41 -68.97
C TYR A 215 7.07 -30.46 -69.96
N LEU A 216 6.43 -31.63 -70.00
CA LEU A 216 6.43 -32.49 -71.18
C LEU A 216 4.96 -32.87 -71.47
N GLY A 217 4.50 -32.43 -72.64
CA GLY A 217 3.09 -32.30 -72.95
C GLY A 217 2.36 -33.59 -73.30
N VAL A 218 1.05 -33.43 -73.48
CA VAL A 218 0.23 -34.28 -74.36
C VAL A 218 -0.88 -33.41 -74.96
N CYS A 219 -0.86 -33.33 -76.30
CA CYS A 219 -1.88 -32.91 -77.27
C CYS A 219 -2.37 -31.46 -77.29
#